data_AF-A0ABD0P7F9-F1
#
_entry.id   AF-A0ABD0P7F9-F1
#
_cell.length_a   1.000
_cell.length_b   1.000
_cell.length_c   1.000
_cell.angle_alpha   90.00
_cell.angle_beta   90.00
_cell.angle_gamma   90.00
#
_symmetry.space_group_name_H-M   'P 1'
#
loop_
_entity.id
_entity.type
_entity.pdbx_description
1 polymer ?
#
loop_
_entity_poly.entity_id
_entity_poly.type
_entity_poly.pdbx_seq_one_letter_code
_entity_poly.pdbx_strand_id
1 'polypeptide(L)'
;MDHCNCCMVCASGEGEACGGVGKLGDPVCGESLECSVTGGVGYSATVRRRGKHGICVCKSSDPVCGSDGVSYRNICELKRVSNRAQSLQQPPVLFIQRGACGTAGEA
;
A
#
# COMPACT_ATOMS: atom_id res chain seq x y z
N MET A 1 -5.45 11.59 4.02
CA MET A 1 -6.32 12.66 3.50
C MET A 1 -7.16 12.09 2.39
N ASP A 2 -8.46 12.37 2.38
CA ASP A 2 -9.35 12.09 1.25
C ASP A 2 -8.95 12.90 0.00
N HIS A 3 -9.58 12.59 -1.13
CA HIS A 3 -9.35 13.25 -2.41
C HIS A 3 -9.65 14.77 -2.40
N CYS A 4 -10.42 15.27 -1.42
CA CYS A 4 -10.71 16.69 -1.22
C CYS A 4 -9.89 17.30 -0.06
N ASN A 5 -8.96 16.54 0.53
CA ASN A 5 -8.10 16.97 1.63
C ASN A 5 -8.87 17.51 2.87
N CYS A 6 -10.11 17.06 3.05
CA CYS A 6 -11.08 17.59 4.01
C CYS A 6 -11.10 16.84 5.36
N CYS A 7 -10.77 15.54 5.33
CA CYS A 7 -10.84 14.59 6.43
C CYS A 7 -9.57 13.73 6.51
N MET A 8 -9.07 13.54 7.73
CA MET A 8 -8.07 12.51 8.01
C MET A 8 -8.74 11.14 8.05
N VAL A 9 -8.70 10.44 6.92
CA VAL A 9 -9.11 9.04 6.80
C VAL A 9 -7.89 8.14 6.62
N CYS A 10 -7.95 6.94 7.18
CA CYS A 10 -7.00 5.87 6.86
C CYS A 10 -7.26 5.38 5.44
N ALA A 11 -6.19 5.21 4.68
CA ALA A 11 -6.24 4.54 3.39
C ALA A 11 -6.25 3.02 3.57
N SER A 12 -6.76 2.29 2.58
CA SER A 12 -6.80 0.82 2.53
C SER A 12 -5.38 0.23 2.57
N GLY A 13 -5.20 -0.81 3.38
CA GLY A 13 -3.94 -1.55 3.51
C GLY A 13 -3.76 -2.62 2.42
N GLU A 14 -2.58 -3.26 2.38
CA GLU A 14 -2.36 -4.40 1.47
C GLU A 14 -3.39 -5.52 1.74
N GLY A 15 -4.06 -6.01 0.70
CA GLY A 15 -5.13 -7.00 0.79
C GLY A 15 -6.54 -6.42 0.98
N GLU A 16 -6.68 -5.13 1.25
CA GLU A 16 -7.97 -4.47 1.43
C GLU A 16 -8.59 -4.06 0.09
N ALA A 17 -9.91 -3.88 0.08
CA ALA A 17 -10.64 -3.42 -1.09
C ALA A 17 -10.21 -2.00 -1.49
N CYS A 18 -10.24 -1.74 -2.78
CA CYS A 18 -9.98 -0.43 -3.36
C CYS A 18 -10.85 -0.17 -4.60
N GLY A 19 -10.93 1.09 -4.98
CA GLY A 19 -11.65 1.52 -6.17
C GLY A 19 -13.16 1.49 -6.01
N GLY A 20 -13.85 1.89 -7.06
CA GLY A 20 -15.26 2.18 -7.04
C GLY A 20 -15.65 3.04 -8.23
N VAL A 21 -16.71 3.83 -8.10
CA VAL A 21 -17.25 4.66 -9.19
C VAL A 21 -16.67 6.09 -9.23
N GLY A 22 -15.73 6.40 -8.32
CA GLY A 22 -15.16 7.73 -8.12
C GLY A 22 -16.04 8.63 -7.25
N LYS A 23 -16.78 8.04 -6.29
CA LYS A 23 -17.56 8.75 -5.27
C LYS A 23 -16.67 9.09 -4.08
N LEU A 24 -17.05 10.15 -3.37
CA LEU A 24 -16.47 10.48 -2.06
C LEU A 24 -16.70 9.31 -1.10
N GLY A 25 -15.61 8.72 -0.60
CA GLY A 25 -15.65 7.54 0.27
C GLY A 25 -15.33 6.20 -0.42
N ASP A 26 -15.08 6.17 -1.72
CA ASP A 26 -14.51 4.97 -2.35
C ASP A 26 -13.14 4.66 -1.72
N PRO A 27 -12.86 3.39 -1.38
CA PRO A 27 -11.63 3.02 -0.70
C PRO A 27 -10.41 3.26 -1.62
N VAL A 28 -9.42 3.98 -1.08
CA VAL A 28 -8.17 4.30 -1.79
C VAL A 28 -7.03 3.57 -1.12
N CYS A 29 -6.14 2.99 -1.92
CA CYS A 29 -4.95 2.33 -1.38
C CYS A 29 -4.00 3.34 -0.73
N GLY A 30 -3.37 2.91 0.36
CA GLY A 30 -2.36 3.69 1.06
C GLY A 30 -1.09 3.93 0.24
N GLU A 31 -0.18 4.68 0.83
CA GLU A 31 1.08 5.03 0.20
C GLU A 31 1.88 3.76 -0.19
N SER A 32 2.39 3.74 -1.42
CA SER A 32 3.12 2.61 -2.03
C SER A 32 2.30 1.34 -2.32
N LEU A 33 0.97 1.42 -2.28
CA LEU A 33 0.06 0.39 -2.76
C LEU A 33 -0.56 0.78 -4.12
N GLU A 34 -0.93 -0.20 -4.92
CA GLU A 34 -1.65 -0.06 -6.18
C GLU A 34 -2.95 -0.86 -6.16
N CYS A 35 -4.01 -0.32 -6.76
CA CYS A 35 -5.29 -1.00 -6.83
C CYS A 35 -5.30 -2.02 -7.99
N SER A 36 -5.12 -3.30 -7.66
CA SER A 36 -5.17 -4.40 -8.63
C SER A 36 -6.62 -4.84 -8.87
N VAL A 37 -7.08 -4.72 -10.12
CA VAL A 37 -8.46 -5.06 -10.51
C VAL A 37 -8.49 -6.38 -11.29
N THR A 38 -8.88 -7.46 -10.63
CA THR A 38 -9.06 -8.77 -11.26
C THR A 38 -10.39 -8.82 -12.02
N GLY A 39 -10.40 -8.43 -13.30
CA GLY A 39 -11.51 -8.73 -14.21
C GLY A 39 -12.46 -7.59 -14.58
N GLY A 40 -11.96 -6.36 -14.72
CA GLY A 40 -12.72 -5.25 -15.30
C GLY A 40 -12.16 -4.82 -16.66
N VAL A 41 -12.86 -5.19 -17.74
CA VAL A 41 -12.59 -4.88 -19.15
C VAL A 41 -11.85 -3.54 -19.33
N GLY A 42 -10.81 -3.57 -20.17
CA GLY A 42 -10.10 -2.40 -20.63
C GLY A 42 -11.05 -1.33 -21.16
N TYR A 43 -10.65 -0.08 -20.93
CA TYR A 43 -11.26 1.17 -21.39
C TYR A 43 -12.13 1.04 -22.65
N SER A 44 -13.44 1.23 -22.52
CA SER A 44 -14.29 1.63 -23.63
C SER A 44 -15.24 2.72 -23.15
N ALA A 45 -15.19 3.87 -23.81
CA ALA A 45 -15.98 5.08 -23.51
C ALA A 45 -17.50 4.86 -23.58
N THR A 46 -17.95 3.67 -23.98
CA THR A 46 -19.35 3.30 -24.23
C THR A 46 -20.01 2.52 -23.09
N VAL A 47 -19.26 2.02 -22.10
CA VAL A 47 -19.83 1.30 -20.94
C VAL A 47 -19.90 2.28 -19.76
N ARG A 48 -21.10 2.50 -19.21
CA ARG A 48 -21.31 3.29 -17.97
C ARG A 48 -20.26 2.86 -16.93
N ARG A 49 -19.67 3.83 -16.20
CA ARG A 49 -18.71 3.64 -15.08
C ARG A 49 -19.20 2.53 -14.12
N ARG A 50 -18.94 1.26 -14.43
CA ARG A 50 -19.06 0.16 -13.46
C ARG A 50 -17.89 0.36 -12.51
N GLY A 51 -18.19 0.50 -11.23
CA GLY A 51 -17.18 0.75 -10.21
C GLY A 51 -16.09 -0.31 -10.32
N LYS A 52 -14.86 0.12 -10.54
CA LYS A 52 -13.72 -0.80 -10.65
C LYS A 52 -13.27 -1.12 -9.22
N HIS A 53 -13.92 -2.11 -8.61
CA HIS A 53 -13.47 -2.66 -7.35
C HIS A 53 -12.25 -3.56 -7.58
N GLY A 54 -11.24 -3.42 -6.74
CA GLY A 54 -10.01 -4.18 -6.77
C GLY A 54 -9.48 -4.41 -5.36
N ILE A 55 -8.26 -4.89 -5.28
CA ILE A 55 -7.54 -5.14 -4.03
C ILE A 55 -6.24 -4.35 -4.05
N CYS A 56 -5.89 -3.73 -2.92
CA CYS A 56 -4.61 -3.05 -2.77
C CYS A 56 -3.48 -4.06 -2.71
N VAL A 57 -2.52 -3.94 -3.62
CA VAL A 57 -1.31 -4.75 -3.67
C VAL A 57 -0.09 -3.85 -3.52
N CYS A 58 1.01 -4.37 -2.99
CA CYS A 58 2.24 -3.59 -2.91
C CYS A 58 2.84 -3.35 -4.29
N LYS A 59 3.31 -2.12 -4.53
CA LYS A 59 3.98 -1.75 -5.78
C LYS A 59 5.30 -2.50 -6.00
N SER A 60 5.98 -2.89 -4.93
CA SER A 60 7.21 -3.69 -4.97
C SER A 60 7.02 -4.90 -4.08
N SER A 61 7.39 -6.07 -4.59
CA SER A 61 7.37 -7.33 -3.83
C SER A 61 8.78 -7.73 -3.40
N ASP A 62 9.75 -6.83 -3.53
CA ASP A 62 11.14 -7.09 -3.19
C ASP A 62 11.33 -7.03 -1.68
N PRO A 63 12.07 -7.97 -1.08
CA PRO A 63 12.35 -7.94 0.35
C PRO A 63 13.14 -6.69 0.72
N VAL A 64 12.96 -6.22 1.96
CA VAL A 64 13.65 -5.03 2.48
C VAL A 64 14.14 -5.25 3.91
N CYS A 65 15.21 -4.57 4.29
CA CYS A 65 15.75 -4.62 5.63
C CYS A 65 15.27 -3.40 6.44
N GLY A 66 14.74 -3.67 7.64
CA GLY A 66 14.31 -2.65 8.59
C GLY A 66 15.42 -2.25 9.58
N SER A 67 15.25 -1.09 10.22
CA SER A 67 16.15 -0.57 11.25
C SER A 67 16.15 -1.38 12.54
N ASP A 68 15.18 -2.28 12.69
CA ASP A 68 15.07 -3.29 13.73
C ASP A 68 15.90 -4.55 13.41
N GLY A 69 16.58 -4.59 12.27
CA GLY A 69 17.35 -5.74 11.82
C GLY A 69 16.48 -6.88 11.27
N VAL A 70 15.18 -6.63 11.06
CA VAL A 70 14.24 -7.62 10.53
C VAL A 70 14.10 -7.45 9.02
N SER A 71 14.06 -8.57 8.31
CA SER A 71 13.75 -8.60 6.88
C SER A 71 12.25 -8.67 6.68
N TYR A 72 11.71 -7.73 5.92
CA TYR A 72 10.31 -7.65 5.57
C TYR A 72 10.10 -8.16 4.15
N ARG A 73 8.98 -8.84 3.89
CA ARG A 73 8.72 -9.43 2.56
C ARG A 73 8.62 -8.38 1.45
N ASN A 74 8.21 -7.17 1.81
CA ASN A 74 8.16 -6.02 0.93
C ASN A 74 8.12 -4.70 1.72
N ILE A 75 8.27 -3.59 1.00
CA ILE A 75 8.23 -2.24 1.60
C ILE A 75 6.88 -1.90 2.25
N CYS A 76 5.77 -2.45 1.76
CA CYS A 76 4.44 -2.19 2.31
C CYS A 76 4.28 -2.84 3.69
N GLU A 77 4.86 -4.02 3.90
CA GLU A 77 4.88 -4.69 5.20
C GLU A 77 5.69 -3.90 6.24
N LEU A 78 6.89 -3.45 5.86
CA LEU A 78 7.74 -2.60 6.72
C LEU A 78 6.97 -1.35 7.14
N LYS A 79 6.35 -0.64 6.19
CA LYS A 79 5.55 0.56 6.47
C LYS A 79 4.37 0.27 7.39
N ARG A 80 3.69 -0.87 7.22
CA ARG A 80 2.58 -1.27 8.09
C ARG A 80 3.05 -1.44 9.54
N VAL A 81 4.18 -2.09 9.75
CA VAL A 81 4.77 -2.25 11.10
C VAL A 81 5.24 -0.92 11.65
N SER A 82 5.91 -0.10 10.84
CA SER A 82 6.36 1.25 11.22
C SER A 82 5.21 2.16 11.67
N ASN A 83 4.12 2.21 10.88
CA ASN A 83 2.93 3.00 11.22
C ASN A 83 2.26 2.49 12.51
N ARG A 84 2.22 1.18 12.71
CA ARG A 84 1.69 0.59 13.95
C ARG A 84 2.54 0.99 15.15
N ALA A 85 3.87 0.95 15.03
CA ALA A 85 4.77 1.41 16.09
C ALA A 85 4.53 2.89 16.42
N GLN A 86 4.42 3.76 15.40
CA GLN A 86 4.11 5.17 15.60
C GLN A 86 2.77 5.39 16.31
N SER A 87 1.72 4.65 15.91
CA SER A 87 0.40 4.73 16.57
C SER A 87 0.44 4.30 18.04
N LEU A 88 1.40 3.44 18.41
CA LEU A 88 1.64 3.00 19.78
C LEU A 88 2.69 3.85 20.50
N GLN A 89 3.10 5.00 19.93
CA GLN A 89 4.15 5.88 20.45
C GLN A 89 5.51 5.17 20.64
N GLN A 90 5.78 4.15 19.82
CA GLN A 90 7.05 3.42 19.77
C GLN A 90 7.92 3.95 18.62
N PRO A 91 9.25 3.73 18.68
CA PRO A 91 10.13 4.13 17.59
C PRO A 91 9.73 3.44 16.27
N PRO A 92 9.63 4.20 15.15
CA PRO A 92 9.27 3.63 13.86
C PRO A 92 10.37 2.73 13.33
N VAL A 93 9.97 1.69 12.60
CA VAL A 93 10.89 0.89 11.79
C VAL A 93 11.21 1.66 10.51
N LEU A 94 12.47 1.96 10.28
CA LEU A 94 12.96 2.67 9.09
C LEU A 94 13.45 1.67 8.05
N PHE A 95 13.27 2.02 6.77
CA PHE A 95 13.89 1.29 5.67
C PHE A 95 15.40 1.56 5.65
N ILE A 96 16.21 0.50 5.68
CA ILE A 96 17.68 0.60 5.65
C ILE A 96 18.20 0.30 4.24
N GLN A 97 17.85 -0.85 3.70
CA GLN A 97 18.32 -1.30 2.38
C GLN A 97 17.29 -2.19 1.69
N ARG A 98 17.42 -2.28 0.36
CA ARG A 98 16.75 -3.32 -0.42
C ARG A 98 17.40 -4.67 -0.12
N GLY A 99 16.64 -5.75 -0.23
CA GLY A 99 17.08 -7.09 0.14
C GLY A 99 16.87 -7.40 1.62
N ALA A 100 17.15 -8.64 2.01
CA ALA A 100 17.09 -9.07 3.39
C ALA A 100 18.21 -8.42 4.23
N CYS A 101 18.01 -8.36 5.54
CA CYS A 101 19.08 -7.99 6.47
C CYS A 101 20.15 -9.09 6.50
N GLY A 102 21.41 -8.71 6.59
CA GLY A 102 22.53 -9.65 6.70
C GLY A 102 22.94 -10.32 5.39
N THR A 103 22.19 -10.15 4.29
CA THR A 103 22.74 -10.37 2.95
C THR A 103 23.63 -9.17 2.64
N ALA A 104 24.92 -9.30 2.93
CA ALA A 104 25.95 -8.38 2.43
C ALA A 104 25.75 -8.28 0.91
N GLY A 105 25.58 -7.06 0.40
CA GLY A 105 24.99 -6.82 -0.91
C GLY A 105 25.55 -7.69 -2.05
N GLU A 106 24.64 -8.29 -2.80
CA GLU A 106 24.94 -8.60 -4.19
C GLU A 106 24.78 -7.29 -4.98
N ALA A 107 25.94 -6.80 -5.41
CA ALA A 107 26.17 -5.58 -6.20
C ALA A 107 25.62 -5.70 -7.63
#